data_AF-A0A1V4VS18-F1
#
_entry.id   AF-A0A1V4VS18-F1
#
_cell.length_a   1.000
_cell.length_b   1.000
_cell.length_c   1.000
_cell.angle_alpha   90.00
_cell.angle_beta   90.00
_cell.angle_gamma   90.00
#
_symmetry.space_group_name_H-M   'P 1'
#
loop_
_entity.id
_entity.type
_entity.pdbx_description
1 polymer ?
#
loop_
_entity_poly.entity_id
_entity_poly.type
_entity_poly.pdbx_seq_one_letter_code
_entity_poly.pdbx_strand_id
1 'polypeptide(L)'
;MKIVAFALFFNWLYNCLSHMDDIKSYIAQIEATAMRLAASYSGAIEIIKSVPGSSQFSALVILSEISADMSTFHSAKHLCSWAGLAPSNDQSAGKKKSVRISRAGAYIKPLLVQCANSSYQG
;
A
#
# COMPACT_ATOMS: atom_id res chain seq x y z
N MET A 1 10.87 46.91 -11.87
CA MET A 1 11.34 45.75 -11.05
C MET A 1 10.22 44.79 -10.60
N LYS A 2 9.01 45.23 -10.24
CA LYS A 2 7.94 44.32 -9.75
C LYS A 2 7.30 43.39 -10.80
N ILE A 3 7.22 43.83 -12.07
CA ILE A 3 6.56 43.07 -13.15
C ILE A 3 7.37 41.83 -13.57
N VAL A 4 8.70 41.94 -13.65
CA VAL A 4 9.58 40.82 -14.03
C VAL A 4 9.56 39.71 -12.97
N ALA A 5 9.58 40.08 -11.68
CA ALA A 5 9.46 39.12 -10.59
C ALA A 5 8.12 38.35 -10.61
N PHE A 6 7.02 39.03 -10.94
CA PHE A 6 5.71 38.37 -11.09
C PHE A 6 5.68 37.40 -12.28
N ALA A 7 6.23 37.79 -13.43
CA ALA A 7 6.31 36.91 -14.60
C ALA A 7 7.19 35.67 -14.35
N LEU A 8 8.32 35.83 -13.64
CA LEU A 8 9.17 34.70 -13.25
C LEU A 8 8.48 33.75 -12.28
N PHE A 9 7.75 34.28 -11.29
CA PHE A 9 6.98 33.47 -10.35
C PHE A 9 5.86 32.69 -11.04
N PHE A 10 5.12 33.33 -11.96
CA PHE A 10 4.06 32.66 -12.72
C PHE A 10 4.62 31.56 -13.61
N ASN A 11 5.73 31.81 -14.32
CA ASN A 11 6.41 30.80 -15.13
C ASN A 11 6.93 29.64 -14.26
N TRP A 12 7.49 29.93 -13.08
CA TRP A 12 7.92 28.91 -12.14
C TRP A 12 6.75 28.04 -11.67
N LEU A 13 5.65 28.66 -11.25
CA LEU A 13 4.44 27.94 -10.83
C LEU A 13 3.88 27.06 -11.95
N TYR A 14 3.84 27.58 -13.18
CA TYR A 14 3.42 26.82 -14.36
C TYR A 14 4.30 25.59 -14.60
N ASN A 15 5.63 25.75 -14.55
CA ASN A 15 6.56 24.63 -14.71
C ASN A 15 6.41 23.59 -13.59
N CYS A 16 6.19 24.02 -12.34
CA CYS A 16 5.93 23.10 -11.23
C CYS A 16 4.63 22.31 -11.41
N LEU A 17 3.55 22.96 -11.87
CA LEU A 17 2.27 22.29 -12.13
C LEU A 17 2.38 21.32 -13.31
N SER A 18 2.99 21.74 -14.41
CA SER A 18 3.25 20.87 -15.57
C SER A 18 4.04 19.62 -15.15
N HIS A 19 5.09 19.80 -14.35
CA HIS A 19 5.89 18.67 -13.88
C HIS A 19 5.11 17.73 -12.95
N MET A 20 4.22 18.29 -12.11
CA MET A 20 3.33 17.48 -11.27
C MET A 20 2.41 16.61 -12.14
N ASP A 21 1.89 17.15 -13.24
CA ASP A 21 1.01 16.41 -14.14
C ASP A 21 1.77 15.34 -14.94
N ASP A 22 3.02 15.62 -15.33
CA ASP A 22 3.91 14.62 -15.92
C ASP A 22 4.14 13.44 -14.97
N ILE A 23 4.46 13.72 -13.69
CA ILE A 23 4.67 12.68 -12.68
C ILE A 23 3.40 11.84 -12.49
N LYS A 24 2.22 12.48 -12.40
CA LYS A 24 0.95 11.77 -12.31
C LYS A 24 0.72 10.87 -13.51
N SER A 25 1.04 11.35 -14.72
CA SER A 25 0.95 10.56 -15.94
C SER A 25 1.85 9.33 -15.90
N TYR A 26 3.10 9.48 -15.45
CA TYR A 26 4.02 8.33 -15.31
C TYR A 26 3.54 7.32 -14.27
N ILE A 27 3.00 7.79 -13.14
CA ILE A 27 2.40 6.91 -12.12
C ILE A 27 1.26 6.08 -12.74
N ALA A 28 0.33 6.72 -13.45
CA ALA A 28 -0.79 6.02 -14.09
C ALA A 28 -0.33 4.99 -15.14
N GLN A 29 0.71 5.30 -15.90
CA GLN A 29 1.29 4.36 -16.88
C GLN A 29 1.93 3.14 -16.21
N ILE A 30 2.61 3.33 -15.09
CA ILE A 30 3.21 2.25 -14.29
C ILE A 30 2.11 1.38 -13.70
N GLU A 31 1.07 1.99 -13.11
CA GLU A 31 -0.07 1.27 -12.54
C GLU A 31 -0.80 0.43 -13.61
N ALA A 32 -1.07 1.00 -14.78
CA ALA A 32 -1.69 0.28 -15.89
C ALA A 32 -0.83 -0.89 -16.37
N THR A 33 0.50 -0.69 -16.43
CA THR A 33 1.44 -1.75 -16.80
C THR A 33 1.46 -2.88 -15.77
N ALA A 34 1.50 -2.54 -14.48
CA ALA A 34 1.47 -3.52 -13.40
C ALA A 34 0.18 -4.34 -13.42
N MET A 35 -0.97 -3.70 -13.63
CA MET A 35 -2.27 -4.37 -13.77
C MET A 35 -2.31 -5.31 -14.98
N ARG A 36 -1.75 -4.89 -16.12
CA ARG A 36 -1.66 -5.73 -17.32
C ARG A 36 -0.82 -6.98 -17.08
N LEU A 37 0.31 -6.85 -16.37
CA LEU A 37 1.16 -8.00 -16.01
C LEU A 37 0.49 -8.93 -15.01
N ALA A 38 -0.35 -8.37 -14.13
CA ALA A 38 -1.09 -9.13 -13.12
C ALA A 38 -2.42 -9.71 -13.62
N ALA A 39 -2.73 -9.63 -14.92
CA ALA A 39 -4.00 -10.09 -15.50
C ALA A 39 -4.33 -11.56 -15.16
N SER A 40 -3.31 -12.43 -15.12
CA SER A 40 -3.43 -13.84 -14.75
C SER A 40 -3.90 -14.06 -13.30
N TYR A 41 -3.77 -13.05 -12.44
CA TYR A 41 -4.17 -13.08 -11.03
C TYR A 41 -5.44 -12.28 -10.75
N SER A 42 -6.19 -11.90 -11.79
CA SER A 42 -7.42 -11.11 -11.69
C SER A 42 -8.39 -11.65 -10.64
N GLY A 43 -8.62 -12.96 -10.58
CA GLY A 43 -9.49 -13.58 -9.57
C GLY A 43 -9.02 -13.36 -8.13
N ALA A 44 -7.72 -13.47 -7.85
CA ALA A 44 -7.17 -13.19 -6.52
C ALA A 44 -7.28 -11.70 -6.16
N ILE A 45 -7.04 -10.82 -7.13
CA ILE A 45 -7.18 -9.37 -6.97
C ILE A 45 -8.64 -9.00 -6.64
N GLU A 46 -9.62 -9.62 -7.31
CA GLU A 46 -11.05 -9.40 -7.04
C GLU A 46 -11.44 -9.84 -5.63
N ILE A 47 -10.94 -10.99 -5.16
CA ILE A 47 -11.18 -11.45 -3.80
C ILE A 47 -10.63 -10.43 -2.78
N ILE A 48 -9.40 -9.95 -2.95
CA ILE A 48 -8.83 -8.95 -2.04
C ILE A 48 -9.60 -7.63 -2.12
N LYS A 49 -9.98 -7.20 -3.34
CA LYS A 49 -10.77 -5.98 -3.59
C LYS A 49 -12.14 -6.00 -2.93
N SER A 50 -12.70 -7.18 -2.65
CA SER A 50 -13.97 -7.31 -1.93
C SER A 50 -13.91 -6.77 -0.50
N VAL A 51 -12.72 -6.60 0.07
CA VAL A 51 -12.51 -5.98 1.37
C VAL A 51 -12.79 -4.47 1.26
N PRO A 52 -13.67 -3.90 2.09
CA PRO A 52 -13.99 -2.48 2.01
C PRO A 52 -12.75 -1.62 2.25
N GLY A 53 -12.65 -0.51 1.51
CA GLY A 53 -11.51 0.42 1.56
C GLY A 53 -10.28 -0.03 0.78
N SER A 54 -10.31 -1.19 0.12
CA SER A 54 -9.25 -1.62 -0.78
C SER A 54 -9.51 -1.17 -2.23
N SER A 55 -8.52 -0.50 -2.83
CA SER A 55 -8.56 -0.19 -4.27
C SER A 55 -8.01 -1.36 -5.08
N GLN A 56 -8.24 -1.36 -6.39
CA GLN A 56 -7.70 -2.39 -7.29
C GLN A 56 -6.16 -2.43 -7.28
N PHE A 57 -5.51 -1.27 -7.22
CA PHE A 57 -4.05 -1.19 -7.10
C PHE A 57 -3.58 -1.64 -5.71
N SER A 58 -4.29 -1.25 -4.64
CA SER A 58 -3.99 -1.74 -3.27
C SER A 58 -4.07 -3.25 -3.18
N ALA A 59 -5.08 -3.87 -3.81
CA ALA A 59 -5.23 -5.32 -3.87
C ALA A 59 -4.07 -6.00 -4.63
N LEU A 60 -3.61 -5.39 -5.73
CA LEU A 60 -2.42 -5.85 -6.45
C LEU A 60 -1.16 -5.80 -5.58
N VAL A 61 -0.94 -4.68 -4.87
CA VAL A 61 0.22 -4.53 -3.99
C VAL A 61 0.16 -5.55 -2.84
N ILE A 62 -1.01 -5.73 -2.20
CA ILE A 62 -1.19 -6.77 -1.19
C ILE A 62 -0.81 -8.14 -1.75
N LEU A 63 -1.32 -8.51 -2.93
CA LEU A 63 -1.02 -9.79 -3.56
C LEU A 63 0.48 -9.96 -3.85
N SER A 64 1.16 -8.89 -4.27
CA SER A 64 2.60 -8.92 -4.53
C SER A 64 3.44 -9.13 -3.27
N GLU A 65 2.94 -8.69 -2.11
CA GLU A 65 3.61 -8.85 -0.82
C GLU A 65 3.38 -10.25 -0.22
N ILE A 66 2.15 -10.76 -0.28
CA ILE A 66 1.78 -12.06 0.34
C ILE A 66 2.02 -13.27 -0.56
N SER A 67 2.39 -13.05 -1.83
CA SER A 67 2.41 -14.07 -2.91
C SER A 67 1.02 -14.49 -3.40
N ALA A 68 0.95 -15.02 -4.63
CA ALA A 68 -0.27 -15.65 -5.15
C ALA A 68 -0.49 -17.06 -4.59
N ASP A 69 0.58 -17.71 -4.10
CA ASP A 69 0.50 -19.05 -3.50
C ASP A 69 0.31 -18.95 -1.99
N MET A 70 -0.92 -19.24 -1.54
CA MET A 70 -1.29 -19.25 -0.12
C MET A 70 -0.80 -20.48 0.64
N SER A 71 -0.22 -21.49 -0.02
CA SER A 71 0.36 -22.66 0.66
C SER A 71 1.55 -22.31 1.56
N THR A 72 2.17 -21.15 1.29
CA THR A 72 3.23 -20.54 2.09
C THR A 72 2.78 -20.21 3.52
N PHE A 73 1.48 -20.02 3.75
CA PHE A 73 0.91 -19.77 5.07
C PHE A 73 0.04 -20.93 5.53
N HIS A 74 0.42 -21.55 6.65
CA HIS A 74 -0.37 -22.63 7.27
C HIS A 74 -1.77 -22.19 7.71
N SER A 75 -1.95 -20.91 8.02
CA SER A 75 -3.27 -20.34 8.34
C SER A 75 -3.27 -18.81 8.22
N ALA A 76 -4.46 -18.22 8.17
CA ALA A 76 -4.63 -16.76 8.18
C ALA A 76 -3.95 -16.09 9.40
N LYS A 77 -3.86 -16.79 10.54
CA LYS A 77 -3.15 -16.28 11.73
C LYS A 77 -1.65 -16.13 11.47
N HIS A 78 -1.05 -17.03 10.69
CA HIS A 78 0.36 -16.93 10.31
C HIS A 78 0.59 -15.74 9.38
N LEU A 79 -0.31 -15.51 8.42
CA LEU A 79 -0.26 -14.33 7.56
C LEU A 79 -0.34 -13.03 8.39
N CYS A 80 -1.29 -12.93 9.33
CA CYS A 80 -1.41 -11.76 10.20
C CYS A 80 -0.17 -11.54 11.09
N SER A 81 0.46 -12.62 11.54
CA SER A 81 1.71 -12.56 12.31
C SER A 81 2.88 -12.09 11.45
N TRP A 82 3.01 -12.63 10.24
CA TRP A 82 4.03 -12.23 9.26
C TRP A 82 3.89 -10.75 8.85
N ALA A 83 2.66 -10.30 8.60
CA ALA A 83 2.35 -8.89 8.33
C ALA A 83 2.57 -7.97 9.56
N GLY A 84 2.94 -8.53 10.72
CA GLY A 84 3.21 -7.79 11.94
C GLY A 84 1.97 -7.22 12.62
N LEU A 85 0.76 -7.63 12.22
CA LEU A 85 -0.51 -7.15 12.78
C LEU A 85 -0.84 -7.83 14.11
N ALA A 86 -0.33 -9.04 14.33
CA ALA A 86 -0.50 -9.73 15.59
C ALA A 86 0.44 -9.18 16.68
N PRO A 87 -0.03 -9.07 17.95
CA PRO A 87 0.84 -8.75 19.07
C PRO A 87 1.86 -9.87 19.30
N SER A 88 3.09 -9.52 19.64
CA SER A 88 4.13 -10.50 19.99
C SER A 88 3.73 -11.28 21.25
N ASN A 89 4.01 -12.58 21.27
CA ASN A 89 3.88 -13.41 22.47
C ASN A 89 5.26 -13.78 23.02
N ASP A 90 6.02 -12.76 23.41
CA ASP A 90 7.35 -12.94 24.00
C ASP A 90 7.22 -13.40 25.44
N GLN A 91 7.29 -14.72 25.64
CA GLN A 91 7.31 -15.34 26.96
C GLN A 91 8.59 -16.15 27.16
N SER A 92 9.25 -15.96 28.30
CA SER A 92 10.36 -16.81 28.72
C SER A 92 10.16 -17.17 30.18
N ALA A 93 10.28 -18.46 30.53
CA ALA A 93 10.09 -18.97 31.89
C ALA A 93 8.80 -18.46 32.57
N GLY A 94 7.66 -18.47 31.83
CA GLY A 94 6.35 -18.08 32.36
C GLY A 94 6.14 -16.58 32.58
N LYS A 95 7.13 -15.72 32.30
CA LYS A 95 6.98 -14.26 32.38
C LYS A 95 6.73 -13.66 30.99
N LYS A 96 5.65 -12.88 30.88
CA LYS A 96 5.28 -12.14 29.67
C LYS A 96 6.12 -10.87 29.58
N LYS A 97 6.96 -10.74 28.55
CA LYS A 97 7.91 -9.63 28.38
C LYS A 97 7.29 -8.45 27.63
N SER A 98 6.70 -8.69 26.46
CA SER A 98 6.13 -7.66 25.60
C SER A 98 4.91 -8.18 24.85
N VAL A 99 3.93 -7.30 24.64
CA VAL A 99 2.71 -7.55 23.84
C VAL A 99 2.63 -6.58 22.66
N ARG A 100 3.74 -5.88 22.35
CA ARG A 100 3.78 -4.92 21.23
C ARG A 100 3.65 -5.67 19.90
N ILE A 101 2.99 -5.01 18.95
CA ILE A 101 2.97 -5.47 17.56
C ILE A 101 4.38 -5.45 16.97
N SER A 102 4.69 -6.44 16.13
CA SER A 102 6.00 -6.55 15.49
C SER A 102 6.29 -5.36 14.56
N ARG A 103 7.58 -5.05 14.36
CA ARG A 103 8.04 -4.14 13.29
C ARG A 103 8.05 -4.81 11.91
N ALA A 104 7.66 -6.08 11.82
CA ALA A 104 7.46 -6.79 10.56
C ALA A 104 6.36 -6.14 9.70
N GLY A 105 6.42 -6.42 8.39
CA GLY A 105 5.47 -5.90 7.41
C GLY A 105 5.68 -4.42 7.08
N ALA A 106 6.92 -3.99 6.82
CA ALA A 106 7.27 -2.58 6.58
C ALA A 106 6.41 -1.91 5.48
N TYR A 107 6.03 -2.66 4.44
CA TYR A 107 5.22 -2.16 3.32
C TYR A 107 3.74 -2.55 3.46
N ILE A 108 3.46 -3.82 3.78
CA ILE A 108 2.08 -4.31 3.88
C ILE A 108 1.29 -3.71 5.06
N LYS A 109 1.92 -3.49 6.22
CA LYS A 109 1.20 -2.96 7.40
C LYS A 109 0.69 -1.53 7.17
N PRO A 110 1.50 -0.56 6.71
CA PRO A 110 0.99 0.78 6.37
C PRO A 110 -0.12 0.74 5.33
N LEU A 111 0.02 -0.11 4.30
CA LEU A 111 -0.99 -0.26 3.26
C LEU A 111 -2.33 -0.75 3.82
N LEU A 112 -2.32 -1.76 4.69
CA LEU A 112 -3.52 -2.28 5.33
C LEU A 112 -4.17 -1.23 6.24
N VAL A 113 -3.38 -0.41 6.93
CA VAL A 113 -3.89 0.71 7.74
C VAL A 113 -4.55 1.77 6.84
N GLN A 114 -3.97 2.09 5.68
CA GLN A 114 -4.58 3.01 4.71
C GLN A 114 -5.91 2.48 4.18
N CYS A 115 -5.99 1.18 3.88
CA CYS A 115 -7.23 0.54 3.44
C CYS A 115 -8.30 0.62 4.54
N ALA A 116 -7.93 0.33 5.79
CA ALA A 116 -8.84 0.42 6.94
C ALA A 116 -9.32 1.85 7.21
N ASN A 117 -8.46 2.87 7.03
CA ASN A 117 -8.89 4.26 7.17
C ASN A 117 -9.83 4.68 6.03
N SER A 118 -9.57 4.20 4.81
CA SER A 118 -10.40 4.50 3.64
C SER A 118 -11.79 3.86 3.73
N SER A 119 -11.91 2.70 4.37
CA SER A 119 -13.21 2.04 4.58
C SER A 119 -14.10 2.78 5.58
N TYR A 120 -13.50 3.46 6.57
CA TYR A 120 -14.25 4.27 7.53
C TYR A 120 -14.74 5.60 6.94
N GLN A 121 -14.05 6.12 5.91
CA GLN A 121 -14.37 7.41 5.27
C GLN A 121 -15.36 7.27 4.11
N GLY A 122 -15.69 6.04 3.69
CA GLY A 122 -16.59 5.74 2.57
C GLY A 122 -18.05 5.52 2.95
#